data_AF-A0A6A5TNF3-F1
#
_entry.id   AF-A0A6A5TNF3-F1
#
_cell.length_a   1.000
_cell.length_b   1.000
_cell.length_c   1.000
_cell.angle_alpha   90.00
_cell.angle_beta   90.00
_cell.angle_gamma   90.00
#
_symmetry.space_group_name_H-M   'P 1'
#
loop_
_entity.id
_entity.type
_entity.pdbx_description
1 polymer ?
#
loop_
_entity_poly.entity_id
_entity_poly.type
_entity_poly.pdbx_seq_one_letter_code
_entity_poly.pdbx_strand_id
1 'polypeptide(L)'
;MSQPQVITCSALDKTTLQTQRRPIAKIPKKSYSGALCEEAKATTANAKEYGALPLTDLWKGCTCNDDPDWNINPPALNRPDYPAHQKAIKEHGSLKDDMPTPGPTEPVKQNKLLGILADWKKDPRSLKDFSKVNWLFFATDIGTEVGCRQDWLTSREDTVDILYDADHTFYPGGTFELQMPGFNEKCEYKNDGGTTGRLFCPGQEISCVDDPHDKNPSDLNADKGNYECGDKIRQPVFICEY
;
A
#
# COMPACT_ATOMS: atom_id res chain seq x y z
N MET A 1 42.00 16.66 35.70
CA MET A 1 41.93 16.19 34.30
C MET A 1 40.48 15.80 34.05
N SER A 2 39.75 16.60 33.27
CA SER A 2 38.30 16.47 33.09
C SER A 2 38.00 15.71 31.80
N GLN A 3 37.11 14.71 31.87
CA GLN A 3 36.65 13.97 30.69
C GLN A 3 35.67 14.83 29.85
N PRO A 4 35.68 14.76 28.51
CA PRO A 4 34.65 15.39 27.70
C PRO A 4 33.34 14.58 27.75
N GLN A 5 32.23 15.28 27.96
CA GLN A 5 30.89 14.73 27.93
C GLN A 5 30.44 14.43 26.49
N VAL A 6 29.81 13.27 26.28
CA VAL A 6 29.13 12.92 25.03
C VAL A 6 27.70 13.43 25.10
N ILE A 7 27.34 14.38 24.23
CA ILE A 7 25.94 14.77 24.00
C ILE A 7 25.41 13.90 22.87
N THR A 8 24.37 13.13 23.15
CA THR A 8 23.60 12.38 22.15
C THR A 8 22.32 13.14 21.84
N CYS A 9 22.05 13.38 20.55
CA CYS A 9 20.75 13.86 20.08
C CYS A 9 19.96 12.67 19.54
N SER A 10 18.94 12.24 20.28
CA SER A 10 17.96 11.25 19.83
C SER A 10 16.95 11.95 18.92
N ALA A 11 16.91 11.58 17.64
CA ALA A 11 15.80 11.97 16.78
C ALA A 11 14.58 11.09 17.09
N LEU A 12 13.44 11.75 17.28
CA LEU A 12 12.10 11.20 17.50
C LEU A 12 11.61 10.31 16.35
N ASP A 13 10.66 9.46 16.72
CA ASP A 13 10.03 8.34 16.02
C ASP A 13 9.88 8.38 14.49
N LYS A 14 10.09 7.21 13.89
CA LYS A 14 9.85 6.89 12.49
C LYS A 14 8.46 6.25 12.30
N THR A 15 7.61 6.95 11.55
CA THR A 15 6.48 6.43 10.75
C THR A 15 6.08 7.61 9.86
N THR A 16 5.95 7.62 8.54
CA THR A 16 5.82 6.61 7.49
C THR A 16 6.02 7.35 6.16
N LEU A 17 6.85 6.87 5.23
CA LEU A 17 6.80 7.26 3.81
C LEU A 17 7.58 6.23 2.96
N GLN A 18 6.86 5.28 2.37
CA GLN A 18 7.35 4.45 1.26
C GLN A 18 6.97 5.17 -0.06
N THR A 19 7.93 5.66 -0.84
CA THR A 19 8.68 5.00 -1.92
C THR A 19 7.85 4.72 -3.19
N GLN A 20 7.91 5.64 -4.17
CA GLN A 20 7.72 5.30 -5.58
C GLN A 20 9.07 4.87 -6.18
N ARG A 21 9.16 3.64 -6.70
CA ARG A 21 10.32 3.17 -7.47
C ARG A 21 10.08 3.42 -8.96
N ARG A 22 11.01 4.12 -9.63
CA ARG A 22 11.21 4.08 -11.08
C ARG A 22 12.55 3.41 -11.39
N PRO A 23 12.73 2.79 -12.58
CA PRO A 23 13.94 2.03 -12.90
C PRO A 23 15.17 2.94 -13.02
N ILE A 24 16.27 2.51 -12.40
CA ILE A 24 17.56 3.21 -12.37
C ILE A 24 18.30 2.94 -13.67
N ALA A 25 18.52 4.00 -14.47
CA ALA A 25 19.56 4.00 -15.49
C ALA A 25 20.94 3.97 -14.81
N LYS A 26 21.87 3.18 -15.35
CA LYS A 26 23.25 3.04 -14.82
C LYS A 26 23.95 4.40 -14.76
N ILE A 27 24.24 4.89 -13.55
CA ILE A 27 25.10 6.06 -13.30
C ILE A 27 26.53 5.56 -13.02
N PRO A 28 27.59 6.13 -13.64
CA PRO A 28 28.97 5.78 -13.31
C PRO A 28 29.33 6.25 -11.89
N LYS A 29 30.04 5.40 -11.14
CA LYS A 29 30.53 5.69 -9.79
C LYS A 29 31.47 6.89 -9.81
N LYS A 30 31.01 8.05 -9.31
CA LYS A 30 31.87 9.10 -8.76
C LYS A 30 31.65 9.16 -7.26
N SER A 31 32.75 9.13 -6.51
CA SER A 31 32.74 9.32 -5.06
C SER A 31 32.35 10.77 -4.78
N TYR A 32 31.21 10.99 -4.13
CA TYR A 32 30.79 12.28 -3.62
C TYR A 32 30.96 12.26 -2.10
N SER A 33 32.09 12.74 -1.61
CA SER A 33 32.21 13.25 -0.23
C SER A 33 32.44 14.76 -0.35
N GLY A 34 31.49 15.56 0.15
CA GLY A 34 31.64 17.02 0.28
C GLY A 34 30.58 17.93 -0.36
N ALA A 35 29.71 17.45 -1.25
CA ALA A 35 28.87 18.37 -2.05
C ALA A 35 27.51 18.79 -1.42
N LEU A 36 27.11 18.27 -0.25
CA LEU A 36 25.77 18.55 0.30
C LEU A 36 25.66 19.79 1.19
N CYS A 37 26.78 20.41 1.61
CA CYS A 37 26.74 21.63 2.44
C CYS A 37 26.82 22.95 1.66
N GLU A 38 27.36 22.96 0.43
CA GLU A 38 27.44 24.20 -0.37
C GLU A 38 26.19 24.48 -1.21
N GLU A 39 25.38 23.46 -1.56
CA GLU A 39 24.18 23.67 -2.36
C GLU A 39 23.03 24.36 -1.60
N ALA A 40 23.09 24.43 -0.27
CA ALA A 40 22.14 25.19 0.54
C ALA A 40 22.35 26.71 0.47
N LYS A 41 23.50 27.20 -0.02
CA LYS A 41 23.74 28.64 -0.21
C LYS A 41 23.45 29.12 -1.64
N ALA A 42 23.29 28.21 -2.60
CA ALA A 42 23.19 28.55 -4.02
C ALA A 42 21.75 28.55 -4.60
N THR A 43 20.72 28.23 -3.82
CA THR A 43 19.36 27.98 -4.36
C THR A 43 18.28 28.96 -3.86
N THR A 44 18.62 30.23 -3.63
CA THR A 44 17.61 31.30 -3.48
C THR A 44 17.33 32.09 -4.77
N ALA A 45 18.13 31.92 -5.82
CA ALA A 45 17.94 32.68 -7.07
C ALA A 45 16.97 32.04 -8.07
N ASN A 46 16.75 30.72 -8.04
CA ASN A 46 15.97 29.99 -9.08
C ASN A 46 14.68 29.31 -8.56
N ALA A 47 14.28 29.53 -7.30
CA ALA A 47 13.10 28.88 -6.72
C ALA A 47 11.75 29.53 -7.09
N LYS A 48 11.65 30.25 -8.22
CA LYS A 48 10.43 30.99 -8.61
C LYS A 48 9.53 30.27 -9.62
N GLU A 49 9.93 29.13 -10.18
CA GLU A 49 9.19 28.52 -11.31
C GLU A 49 8.67 27.10 -11.07
N TYR A 50 9.05 26.45 -9.98
CA TYR A 50 8.49 25.15 -9.60
C TYR A 50 8.02 25.26 -8.17
N GLY A 51 6.72 25.04 -7.93
CA GLY A 51 6.06 25.13 -6.62
C GLY A 51 6.71 24.22 -5.58
N ALA A 52 7.82 24.68 -5.01
CA ALA A 52 8.53 24.02 -3.94
C ALA A 52 7.65 24.06 -2.70
N LEU A 53 7.41 22.88 -2.13
CA LEU A 53 6.92 22.75 -0.77
C LEU A 53 7.77 23.64 0.15
N PRO A 54 7.17 24.33 1.14
CA PRO A 54 7.94 25.16 2.04
C PRO A 54 8.99 24.29 2.71
N LEU A 55 10.27 24.53 2.40
CA LEU A 55 11.37 23.99 3.19
C LEU A 55 11.16 24.52 4.61
N THR A 56 10.64 23.66 5.46
CA THR A 56 10.47 23.93 6.87
C THR A 56 11.82 24.36 7.45
N ASP A 57 11.79 25.45 8.21
CA ASP A 57 12.88 26.10 8.97
C ASP A 57 13.59 25.17 9.99
N LEU A 58 13.47 23.84 9.87
CA LEU A 58 13.97 22.78 10.76
C LEU A 58 15.50 22.81 10.98
N TRP A 59 16.25 23.53 10.15
CA TRP A 59 17.71 23.58 10.19
C TRP A 59 18.27 24.96 10.55
N LYS A 60 17.40 25.93 10.86
CA LYS A 60 17.80 27.29 11.20
C LYS A 60 18.40 27.30 12.61
N GLY A 61 19.73 27.40 12.68
CA GLY A 61 20.48 27.41 13.95
C GLY A 61 21.31 26.14 14.21
N CYS A 62 21.27 25.15 13.32
CA CYS A 62 22.21 24.03 13.37
C CYS A 62 23.58 24.49 12.86
N THR A 63 24.60 24.44 13.71
CA THR A 63 25.99 24.59 13.30
C THR A 63 26.40 23.33 12.54
N CYS A 64 26.63 23.46 11.23
CA CYS A 64 27.29 22.41 10.46
C CYS A 64 28.75 22.35 10.91
N ASN A 65 29.09 21.34 11.69
CA ASN A 65 30.48 20.95 11.83
C ASN A 65 30.79 20.00 10.68
N ASP A 66 31.92 20.21 10.00
CA ASP A 66 32.42 19.25 9.03
C ASP A 66 32.55 17.89 9.72
N ASP A 67 32.13 16.83 9.02
CA ASP A 67 32.30 15.46 9.49
C ASP A 67 33.80 15.28 9.79
N PRO A 68 34.21 14.93 11.02
CA PRO A 68 35.62 14.80 11.36
C PRO A 68 36.30 13.90 10.33
N ASP A 69 37.46 14.33 9.82
CA ASP A 69 38.19 13.50 8.86
C ASP A 69 38.70 12.24 9.57
N TRP A 70 37.92 11.16 9.41
CA TRP A 70 38.15 9.85 9.99
C TRP A 70 39.47 9.20 9.52
N ASN A 71 40.15 9.78 8.51
CA ASN A 71 41.48 9.33 8.06
C ASN A 71 42.64 10.02 8.80
N ILE A 72 42.46 11.23 9.34
CA ILE A 72 43.57 12.01 9.91
C ILE A 72 43.77 11.71 11.40
N ASN A 73 42.69 11.44 12.14
CA ASN A 73 42.75 10.99 13.53
C ASN A 73 41.48 10.20 13.86
N PRO A 74 41.37 8.92 13.44
CA PRO A 74 40.29 8.09 13.91
C PRO A 74 40.39 8.05 15.45
N PRO A 75 39.31 8.36 16.19
CA PRO A 75 39.32 8.14 17.63
C PRO A 75 39.73 6.70 17.87
N ALA A 76 40.57 6.46 18.88
CA ALA A 76 41.01 5.11 19.20
C ALA A 76 39.76 4.24 19.40
N LEU A 77 39.43 3.46 18.38
CA LEU A 77 38.35 2.50 18.41
C LEU A 77 38.74 1.54 19.51
N ASN A 78 38.12 1.70 20.68
CA ASN A 78 38.27 0.80 21.79
C ASN A 78 37.62 -0.51 21.35
N ARG A 79 38.38 -1.32 20.59
CA ARG A 79 37.91 -2.59 20.08
C ARG A 79 37.51 -3.39 21.31
N PRO A 80 36.25 -3.85 21.40
CA PRO A 80 35.85 -4.77 22.44
C PRO A 80 36.86 -5.92 22.47
N ASP A 81 37.24 -6.34 23.68
CA ASP A 81 38.18 -7.44 23.89
C ASP A 81 37.78 -8.62 22.98
N TYR A 82 38.64 -8.92 22.00
CA TYR A 82 38.34 -9.81 20.89
C TYR A 82 37.92 -11.21 21.38
N PRO A 83 38.57 -11.78 22.42
CA PRO A 83 38.07 -12.93 23.17
C PRO A 83 36.62 -12.83 23.66
N ALA A 84 36.23 -11.72 24.31
CA ALA A 84 34.87 -11.55 24.83
C ALA A 84 33.84 -11.45 23.71
N HIS A 85 34.19 -10.78 22.61
CA HIS A 85 33.34 -10.68 21.43
C HIS A 85 33.17 -12.03 20.73
N GLN A 86 34.25 -12.80 20.55
CA GLN A 86 34.17 -14.14 19.98
C GLN A 86 33.37 -15.10 20.87
N LYS A 87 33.52 -14.98 22.20
CA LYS A 87 32.72 -15.73 23.16
C LYS A 87 31.23 -15.40 23.04
N ALA A 88 30.87 -14.12 22.97
CA ALA A 88 29.48 -13.69 22.78
C ALA A 88 28.87 -14.22 21.46
N ILE A 89 29.62 -14.20 20.35
CA ILE A 89 29.15 -14.76 19.07
C ILE A 89 28.94 -16.28 19.18
N LYS A 90 29.85 -16.98 19.86
CA LYS A 90 29.77 -18.44 20.03
C LYS A 90 28.61 -18.84 20.96
N GLU A 91 28.34 -18.04 21.99
CA GLU A 91 27.28 -18.26 22.97
C GLU A 91 25.90 -17.82 22.46
N HIS A 92 25.84 -16.93 21.47
CA HIS A 92 24.59 -16.50 20.85
C HIS A 92 23.78 -17.68 20.27
N GLY A 93 24.47 -18.70 19.74
CA GLY A 93 23.81 -19.92 19.25
C GLY A 93 23.28 -20.86 20.34
N SER A 94 23.64 -20.61 21.60
CA SER A 94 23.21 -21.39 22.78
C SER A 94 22.20 -20.67 23.66
N LEU A 95 21.85 -19.44 23.34
CA LEU A 95 20.74 -18.75 23.97
C LEU A 95 19.46 -19.50 23.57
N LYS A 96 18.71 -19.96 24.57
CA LYS A 96 17.35 -20.42 24.32
C LYS A 96 16.56 -19.19 23.89
N ASP A 97 15.94 -19.26 22.72
CA ASP A 97 14.90 -18.31 22.34
C ASP A 97 13.71 -18.53 23.29
N ASP A 98 13.78 -17.96 24.50
CA ASP A 98 12.67 -17.95 25.46
C ASP A 98 11.60 -16.92 25.06
N MET A 99 11.69 -16.36 23.85
CA MET A 99 10.55 -15.69 23.23
C MET A 99 9.49 -16.77 23.00
N PRO A 100 8.28 -16.67 23.61
CA PRO A 100 7.20 -17.57 23.28
C PRO A 100 6.98 -17.45 21.78
N THR A 101 7.41 -18.47 21.04
CA THR A 101 7.10 -18.57 19.62
C THR A 101 5.59 -18.62 19.58
N PRO A 102 4.90 -17.62 19.00
CA PRO A 102 3.47 -17.73 18.81
C PRO A 102 3.29 -19.06 18.08
N GLY A 103 2.55 -19.99 18.69
CA GLY A 103 2.24 -21.26 18.03
C GLY A 103 1.72 -20.95 16.63
N PRO A 104 1.94 -21.81 15.63
CA PRO A 104 1.34 -21.61 14.32
C PRO A 104 -0.16 -21.45 14.54
N THR A 105 -0.65 -20.22 14.47
CA THR A 105 -2.09 -19.98 14.51
C THR A 105 -2.58 -20.67 13.26
N GLU A 106 -3.25 -21.82 13.42
CA GLU A 106 -3.89 -22.47 12.29
C GLU A 106 -4.71 -21.38 11.57
N PRO A 107 -4.48 -21.17 10.26
CA PRO A 107 -5.22 -20.15 9.54
C PRO A 107 -6.69 -20.49 9.72
N VAL A 108 -7.42 -19.60 10.38
CA VAL A 108 -8.86 -19.75 10.57
C VAL A 108 -9.42 -19.89 9.16
N LYS A 109 -9.90 -21.08 8.83
CA LYS A 109 -10.48 -21.36 7.52
C LYS A 109 -11.83 -20.66 7.48
N GLN A 110 -11.78 -19.36 7.18
CA GLN A 110 -12.97 -18.56 7.03
C GLN A 110 -13.63 -18.99 5.72
N ASN A 111 -14.91 -19.35 5.81
CA ASN A 111 -15.72 -19.79 4.66
C ASN A 111 -16.49 -18.61 4.05
N LYS A 112 -15.88 -17.41 4.08
CA LYS A 112 -16.51 -16.18 3.64
C LYS A 112 -15.79 -15.62 2.43
N LEU A 113 -16.50 -14.79 1.66
CA LEU A 113 -15.93 -14.06 0.55
C LEU A 113 -16.50 -12.65 0.48
N LEU A 114 -15.67 -11.74 -0.01
CA LEU A 114 -16.07 -10.42 -0.47
C LEU A 114 -16.46 -10.53 -1.94
N GLY A 115 -17.73 -10.30 -2.27
CA GLY A 115 -18.23 -10.21 -3.63
C GLY A 115 -18.31 -8.75 -4.06
N ILE A 116 -17.70 -8.43 -5.21
CA ILE A 116 -17.69 -7.09 -5.79
C ILE A 116 -18.50 -7.13 -7.09
N LEU A 117 -19.54 -6.32 -7.17
CA LEU A 117 -20.50 -6.33 -8.27
C LEU A 117 -20.72 -4.92 -8.82
N ALA A 118 -21.08 -4.85 -10.10
CA ALA A 118 -21.44 -3.63 -10.81
C ALA A 118 -22.95 -3.61 -11.09
N ASP A 119 -23.64 -2.60 -10.57
CA ASP A 119 -25.02 -2.29 -10.94
C ASP A 119 -25.02 -1.28 -12.10
N TRP A 120 -25.55 -1.69 -13.24
CA TRP A 120 -25.80 -0.87 -14.42
C TRP A 120 -27.30 -0.61 -14.57
N LYS A 121 -27.68 0.50 -15.20
CA LYS A 121 -29.09 0.75 -15.53
C LYS A 121 -29.52 -0.18 -16.68
N LYS A 122 -30.65 -0.88 -16.54
CA LYS A 122 -31.16 -1.82 -17.55
C LYS A 122 -31.58 -1.11 -18.84
N ASP A 123 -32.27 0.02 -18.69
CA ASP A 123 -32.79 0.83 -19.80
C ASP A 123 -32.29 2.29 -19.72
N PRO A 124 -31.02 2.56 -20.04
CA PRO A 124 -30.47 3.90 -19.99
C PRO A 124 -31.08 4.77 -21.09
N ARG A 125 -31.58 5.96 -20.73
CA ARG A 125 -32.25 6.88 -21.69
C ARG A 125 -31.30 7.92 -22.28
N SER A 126 -30.06 7.95 -21.82
CA SER A 126 -29.04 8.90 -22.26
C SER A 126 -27.65 8.28 -22.13
N LEU A 127 -26.65 8.83 -22.84
CA LEU A 127 -25.25 8.43 -22.68
C LEU A 127 -24.76 8.61 -21.23
N LYS A 128 -25.26 9.64 -20.54
CA LYS A 128 -24.95 9.89 -19.12
C LYS A 128 -25.51 8.79 -18.21
N ASP A 129 -26.66 8.21 -18.56
CA ASP A 129 -27.22 7.07 -17.83
C ASP A 129 -26.43 5.80 -18.11
N PHE A 130 -25.97 5.62 -19.34
CA PHE A 130 -25.16 4.47 -19.75
C PHE A 130 -23.77 4.50 -19.12
N SER A 131 -23.23 5.69 -18.85
CA SER A 131 -21.91 5.87 -18.23
C SER A 131 -21.92 5.72 -16.71
N LYS A 132 -23.05 5.46 -16.06
CA LYS A 132 -23.13 5.31 -14.60
C LYS A 132 -23.05 3.84 -14.21
N VAL A 133 -22.11 3.55 -13.31
CA VAL A 133 -21.98 2.25 -12.66
C VAL A 133 -22.02 2.45 -11.16
N ASN A 134 -22.75 1.59 -10.45
CA ASN A 134 -22.73 1.56 -8.99
C ASN A 134 -22.00 0.31 -8.52
N TRP A 135 -20.83 0.49 -7.94
CA TRP A 135 -20.03 -0.58 -7.36
C TRP A 135 -20.59 -0.98 -6.02
N LEU A 136 -20.84 -2.27 -5.83
CA LEU A 136 -21.42 -2.84 -4.62
C LEU A 136 -20.48 -3.89 -4.04
N PHE A 137 -20.35 -3.88 -2.71
CA PHE A 137 -19.46 -4.77 -1.98
C PHE A 137 -20.28 -5.60 -0.99
N PHE A 138 -20.26 -6.93 -1.10
CA PHE A 138 -21.03 -7.82 -0.24
C PHE A 138 -20.12 -8.79 0.51
N ALA A 139 -20.44 -9.08 1.77
CA ALA A 139 -19.92 -10.28 2.41
C ALA A 139 -20.92 -11.43 2.21
N THR A 140 -20.43 -12.57 1.72
CA THR A 140 -21.25 -13.78 1.55
C THR A 140 -20.48 -15.02 1.94
N ASP A 141 -21.18 -16.14 2.09
CA ASP A 141 -20.57 -17.45 2.30
C ASP A 141 -20.09 -18.02 0.95
N ILE A 142 -19.00 -18.79 0.98
CA ILE A 142 -18.51 -19.51 -0.20
C ILE A 142 -19.61 -20.40 -0.77
N GLY A 143 -19.82 -20.30 -2.09
CA GLY A 143 -20.87 -21.01 -2.81
C GLY A 143 -22.27 -20.38 -2.71
N THR A 144 -22.42 -19.24 -2.04
CA THR A 144 -23.68 -18.50 -1.97
C THR A 144 -23.69 -17.35 -2.97
N GLU A 145 -24.62 -17.40 -3.92
CA GLU A 145 -24.83 -16.34 -4.90
C GLU A 145 -25.28 -15.03 -4.23
N VAL A 146 -24.78 -13.90 -4.73
CA VAL A 146 -25.22 -12.57 -4.27
C VAL A 146 -26.60 -12.22 -4.85
N GLY A 147 -26.83 -12.52 -6.13
CA GLY A 147 -28.08 -12.20 -6.82
C GLY A 147 -28.51 -10.73 -6.65
N CYS A 148 -29.81 -10.51 -6.45
CA CYS A 148 -30.40 -9.17 -6.33
C CYS A 148 -30.53 -8.63 -4.89
N ARG A 149 -29.80 -9.19 -3.92
CA ARG A 149 -29.85 -8.74 -2.51
C ARG A 149 -29.40 -7.27 -2.34
N GLN A 150 -29.83 -6.62 -1.27
CA GLN A 150 -29.66 -5.16 -1.07
C GLN A 150 -28.87 -4.81 0.21
N ASP A 151 -28.27 -5.79 0.86
CA ASP A 151 -27.49 -5.68 2.09
C ASP A 151 -25.99 -5.65 1.81
N TRP A 152 -25.57 -4.73 0.94
CA TRP A 152 -24.15 -4.47 0.70
C TRP A 152 -23.49 -3.84 1.93
N LEU A 153 -22.19 -4.11 2.10
CA LEU A 153 -21.33 -3.47 3.10
C LEU A 153 -21.11 -1.99 2.79
N THR A 154 -20.87 -1.68 1.51
CA THR A 154 -20.70 -0.32 1.01
C THR A 154 -21.04 -0.26 -0.48
N SER A 155 -21.22 0.96 -0.99
CA SER A 155 -21.48 1.21 -2.41
C SER A 155 -20.88 2.53 -2.88
N ARG A 156 -20.51 2.63 -4.16
CA ARG A 156 -20.06 3.88 -4.78
C ARG A 156 -20.54 3.99 -6.22
N GLU A 157 -21.20 5.09 -6.55
CA GLU A 157 -21.51 5.43 -7.94
C GLU A 157 -20.32 6.12 -8.59
N ASP A 158 -19.88 5.59 -9.73
CA ASP A 158 -18.86 6.17 -10.58
C ASP A 158 -19.43 6.53 -11.96
N THR A 159 -18.73 7.41 -12.66
CA THR A 159 -18.97 7.69 -14.08
C THR A 159 -17.81 7.14 -14.90
N VAL A 160 -18.09 6.23 -15.82
CA VAL A 160 -17.13 5.61 -16.73
C VAL A 160 -17.20 6.25 -18.11
N ASP A 161 -16.05 6.59 -18.69
CA ASP A 161 -16.00 7.16 -20.03
C ASP A 161 -16.09 6.07 -21.10
N ILE A 162 -17.33 5.70 -21.41
CA ILE A 162 -17.66 4.67 -22.41
C ILE A 162 -17.24 5.04 -23.85
N LEU A 163 -16.93 6.31 -24.14
CA LEU A 163 -16.61 6.75 -25.51
C LEU A 163 -15.11 6.67 -25.80
N TYR A 164 -14.27 6.81 -24.78
CA TYR A 164 -12.82 6.78 -24.95
C TYR A 164 -12.22 5.40 -24.72
N ASP A 165 -12.91 4.51 -24.00
CA ASP A 165 -12.34 3.26 -23.49
C ASP A 165 -13.20 2.03 -23.82
N ALA A 166 -13.46 1.81 -25.11
CA ALA A 166 -14.12 0.59 -25.57
C ALA A 166 -13.32 -0.68 -25.25
N ASP A 167 -12.00 -0.56 -25.09
CA ASP A 167 -11.08 -1.68 -24.87
C ASP A 167 -10.61 -1.81 -23.41
N HIS A 168 -10.98 -0.91 -22.51
CA HIS A 168 -10.56 -0.97 -21.11
C HIS A 168 -11.66 -1.55 -20.23
N THR A 169 -11.31 -2.57 -19.43
CA THR A 169 -12.18 -3.06 -18.38
C THR A 169 -12.26 -2.01 -17.27
N PHE A 170 -13.47 -1.57 -16.94
CA PHE A 170 -13.69 -0.62 -15.86
C PHE A 170 -13.80 -1.36 -14.54
N TYR A 171 -12.83 -1.17 -13.65
CA TYR A 171 -12.85 -1.73 -12.30
C TYR A 171 -13.00 -0.62 -11.25
N PRO A 172 -13.48 -0.93 -10.03
CA PRO A 172 -13.65 0.05 -8.97
C PRO A 172 -12.29 0.55 -8.45
N GLY A 173 -11.69 1.53 -9.12
CA GLY A 173 -10.43 2.13 -8.69
C GLY A 173 -10.57 2.92 -7.38
N GLY A 174 -9.55 2.89 -6.53
CA GLY A 174 -9.48 3.59 -5.25
C GLY A 174 -9.43 2.67 -4.04
N THR A 175 -9.77 3.23 -2.88
CA THR A 175 -9.78 2.55 -1.58
C THR A 175 -11.18 2.59 -0.99
N PHE A 176 -11.64 1.45 -0.47
CA PHE A 176 -12.97 1.26 0.09
C PHE A 176 -12.84 0.65 1.48
N GLU A 177 -13.33 1.35 2.50
CA GLU A 177 -13.41 0.83 3.86
C GLU A 177 -14.60 -0.14 3.99
N LEU A 178 -14.35 -1.32 4.55
CA LEU A 178 -15.32 -2.41 4.66
C LEU A 178 -15.36 -2.95 6.09
N GLN A 179 -16.54 -2.98 6.70
CA GLN A 179 -16.75 -3.70 7.96
C GLN A 179 -17.02 -5.17 7.65
N MET A 180 -15.94 -5.96 7.51
CA MET A 180 -16.04 -7.37 7.15
C MET A 180 -16.49 -8.21 8.35
N PRO A 181 -17.47 -9.12 8.19
CA PRO A 181 -17.80 -10.12 9.22
C PRO A 181 -16.57 -10.92 9.64
N GLY A 182 -16.37 -11.11 10.94
CA GLY A 182 -15.21 -11.83 11.47
C GLY A 182 -14.00 -10.94 11.80
N PHE A 183 -14.04 -9.65 11.45
CA PHE A 183 -12.98 -8.68 11.79
C PHE A 183 -13.53 -7.64 12.77
N ASN A 184 -12.75 -7.36 13.82
CA ASN A 184 -13.08 -6.33 14.81
C ASN A 184 -12.76 -4.92 14.30
N GLU A 185 -11.78 -4.81 13.41
CA GLU A 185 -11.41 -3.54 12.77
C GLU A 185 -11.82 -3.58 11.30
N LYS A 186 -11.88 -2.39 10.68
CA LYS A 186 -12.23 -2.26 9.28
C LYS A 186 -11.14 -2.86 8.39
N CYS A 187 -11.57 -3.50 7.32
CA CYS A 187 -10.69 -3.84 6.20
C CYS A 187 -10.74 -2.75 5.13
N GLU A 188 -9.78 -2.76 4.22
CA GLU A 188 -9.73 -1.86 3.06
C GLU A 188 -9.61 -2.69 1.78
N TYR A 189 -10.56 -2.56 0.85
CA TYR A 189 -10.33 -3.01 -0.52
C TYR A 189 -9.61 -1.91 -1.30
N LYS A 190 -8.54 -2.25 -2.02
CA LYS A 190 -7.77 -1.32 -2.86
C LYS A 190 -7.62 -1.86 -4.26
N ASN A 191 -7.84 -1.00 -5.25
CA ASN A 191 -7.65 -1.30 -6.66
C ASN A 191 -7.16 -0.05 -7.38
N ASP A 192 -6.29 -0.20 -8.38
CA ASP A 192 -5.81 0.88 -9.23
C ASP A 192 -6.71 1.14 -10.44
N GLY A 193 -7.74 0.32 -10.64
CA GLY A 193 -8.64 0.36 -11.78
C GLY A 193 -8.19 -0.52 -12.95
N GLY A 194 -6.99 -1.13 -12.87
CA GLY A 194 -6.42 -1.98 -13.92
C GLY A 194 -6.28 -3.46 -13.53
N THR A 195 -6.58 -3.81 -12.29
CA THR A 195 -6.41 -5.18 -11.74
C THR A 195 -7.64 -5.64 -10.96
N THR A 196 -7.63 -6.86 -10.43
CA THR A 196 -8.70 -7.38 -9.54
C THR A 196 -8.71 -6.72 -8.15
N GLY A 197 -7.65 -5.99 -7.80
CA GLY A 197 -7.45 -5.39 -6.49
C GLY A 197 -7.12 -6.41 -5.39
N ARG A 198 -7.07 -5.91 -4.14
CA ARG A 198 -6.75 -6.70 -2.94
C ARG A 198 -7.51 -6.18 -1.73
N LEU A 199 -7.84 -7.09 -0.81
CA LEU A 199 -8.47 -6.79 0.48
C LEU A 199 -7.41 -6.82 1.58
N PHE A 200 -7.29 -5.73 2.32
CA PHE A 200 -6.35 -5.55 3.43
C PHE A 200 -7.13 -5.54 4.73
N CYS A 201 -7.03 -6.63 5.50
CA CYS A 201 -7.62 -6.73 6.83
C CYS A 201 -6.49 -6.73 7.89
N PRO A 202 -6.81 -6.49 9.18
CA PRO A 202 -5.81 -6.57 10.24
C PRO A 202 -5.02 -7.90 10.20
N GLY A 203 -3.72 -7.81 9.98
CA GLY A 203 -2.81 -8.95 9.96
C GLY A 203 -2.84 -9.81 8.69
N GLN A 204 -3.64 -9.46 7.68
CA GLN A 204 -3.69 -10.23 6.43
C GLN A 204 -3.96 -9.40 5.18
N GLU A 205 -3.36 -9.84 4.09
CA GLU A 205 -3.60 -9.34 2.74
C GLU A 205 -4.18 -10.48 1.90
N ILE A 206 -5.33 -10.22 1.30
CA ILE A 206 -6.09 -11.20 0.53
C ILE A 206 -6.15 -10.73 -0.92
N SER A 207 -5.68 -11.57 -1.84
CA SER A 207 -5.80 -11.29 -3.26
C SER A 207 -7.21 -11.57 -3.74
N CYS A 208 -7.75 -10.68 -4.58
CA CYS A 208 -9.00 -10.92 -5.26
C CYS A 208 -8.76 -11.56 -6.64
N VAL A 209 -9.76 -12.25 -7.16
CA VAL A 209 -9.77 -12.88 -8.47
C VAL A 209 -11.05 -12.52 -9.22
N ASP A 210 -11.07 -12.70 -10.53
CA ASP A 210 -12.29 -12.58 -11.34
C ASP A 210 -13.35 -13.55 -10.83
N ASP A 211 -14.60 -13.08 -10.74
CA ASP A 211 -15.71 -13.95 -10.39
C ASP A 211 -15.84 -15.03 -11.48
N PRO A 212 -15.86 -16.32 -11.14
CA PRO A 212 -15.93 -17.40 -12.13
C PRO A 212 -17.21 -17.39 -12.97
N HIS A 213 -18.24 -16.65 -12.57
CA HIS A 213 -19.44 -16.43 -13.36
C HIS A 213 -19.23 -15.38 -14.47
N ASP A 214 -18.18 -14.55 -14.40
CA ASP A 214 -17.71 -13.74 -15.51
C ASP A 214 -16.80 -14.59 -16.40
N LYS A 215 -17.42 -15.33 -17.33
CA LYS A 215 -16.72 -16.34 -18.15
C LYS A 215 -15.57 -15.75 -19.00
N ASN A 216 -15.61 -14.44 -19.30
CA ASN A 216 -14.51 -13.71 -19.94
C ASN A 216 -14.70 -12.19 -19.77
N PRO A 217 -14.01 -11.55 -18.81
CA PRO A 217 -14.17 -10.11 -18.52
C PRO A 217 -13.86 -9.22 -19.73
N SER A 218 -13.03 -9.69 -20.65
CA SER A 218 -12.61 -8.96 -21.86
C SER A 218 -13.50 -9.21 -23.08
N ASP A 219 -14.45 -10.14 -23.05
CA ASP A 219 -15.39 -10.40 -24.13
C ASP A 219 -16.76 -9.78 -23.82
N LEU A 220 -17.15 -8.80 -24.62
CA LEU A 220 -18.44 -8.11 -24.49
C LEU A 220 -19.64 -9.05 -24.71
N ASN A 221 -19.45 -10.22 -25.33
CA ASN A 221 -20.50 -11.18 -25.63
C ASN A 221 -20.53 -12.38 -24.68
N ALA A 222 -19.58 -12.47 -23.74
CA ALA A 222 -19.56 -13.55 -22.77
C ALA A 222 -20.76 -13.44 -21.82
N ASP A 223 -21.30 -14.60 -21.44
CA ASP A 223 -22.29 -14.68 -20.36
C ASP A 223 -21.62 -14.29 -19.05
N LYS A 224 -21.91 -13.07 -18.59
CA LYS A 224 -21.29 -12.45 -17.42
C LYS A 224 -21.97 -12.84 -16.09
N GLY A 225 -22.88 -13.82 -16.12
CA GLY A 225 -23.68 -14.17 -14.94
C GLY A 225 -24.56 -13.01 -14.45
N ASN A 226 -25.06 -12.19 -15.39
CA ASN A 226 -25.84 -11.00 -15.07
C ASN A 226 -27.17 -11.34 -14.38
N TYR A 227 -27.50 -10.59 -13.33
CA TYR A 227 -28.79 -10.65 -12.66
C TYR A 227 -29.68 -9.47 -13.06
N GLU A 228 -30.94 -9.72 -13.40
CA GLU A 228 -31.93 -8.66 -13.63
C GLU A 228 -32.58 -8.25 -12.30
N CYS A 229 -32.16 -7.11 -11.76
CA CYS A 229 -32.57 -6.61 -10.45
C CYS A 229 -33.50 -5.39 -10.58
N GLY A 230 -34.64 -5.58 -11.23
CA GLY A 230 -35.61 -4.51 -11.47
C GLY A 230 -35.17 -3.58 -12.61
N ASP A 231 -34.88 -2.32 -12.30
CA ASP A 231 -34.41 -1.31 -13.27
C ASP A 231 -32.89 -1.37 -13.50
N LYS A 232 -32.22 -2.37 -12.94
CA LYS A 232 -30.78 -2.58 -13.01
C LYS A 232 -30.40 -3.95 -13.54
N ILE A 233 -29.25 -4.01 -14.19
CA ILE A 233 -28.52 -5.23 -14.50
C ILE A 233 -27.34 -5.27 -13.55
N ARG A 234 -27.22 -6.34 -12.78
CA ARG A 234 -26.12 -6.55 -11.84
C ARG A 234 -25.14 -7.57 -12.40
N GLN A 235 -23.88 -7.17 -12.50
CA GLN A 235 -22.81 -8.01 -12.99
C GLN A 235 -21.86 -8.37 -11.84
N PRO A 236 -21.61 -9.66 -11.55
CA PRO A 236 -20.50 -10.06 -10.68
C PRO A 236 -19.16 -9.75 -11.36
N VAL A 237 -18.20 -9.22 -10.60
CA VAL A 237 -16.90 -8.79 -11.14
C VAL A 237 -15.75 -9.49 -10.45
N PHE A 238 -15.62 -9.36 -9.13
CA PHE A 238 -14.52 -9.97 -8.38
C PHE A 238 -14.99 -10.68 -7.13
N ILE A 239 -14.17 -11.63 -6.69
CA ILE A 239 -14.29 -12.28 -5.39
C ILE A 239 -12.95 -12.23 -4.64
N CYS A 240 -13.02 -12.07 -3.32
CA CYS A 240 -11.86 -12.19 -2.43
C CYS A 240 -12.24 -13.13 -1.28
N GLU A 241 -11.70 -14.36 -1.28
CA GLU A 241 -11.91 -15.34 -0.21
C GLU A 241 -11.05 -14.98 1.00
N TYR A 242 -11.66 -14.83 2.17
CA TYR A 242 -11.00 -14.33 3.38
C TYR A 242 -11.39 -15.13 4.60
#